data_AF-A0A7X3CR77-F1
#
_entry.id   AF-A0A7X3CR77-F1
#
_cell.length_a   1.000
_cell.length_b   1.000
_cell.length_c   1.000
_cell.angle_alpha   90.00
_cell.angle_beta   90.00
_cell.angle_gamma   90.00
#
_symmetry.space_group_name_H-M   'P 1'
#
loop_
_entity.id
_entity.type
_entity.pdbx_description
1 polymer ?
#
loop_
_entity_poly.entity_id
_entity_poly.type
_entity_poly.pdbx_seq_one_letter_code
_entity_poly.pdbx_strand_id
1 'polypeptide(L)'
;MVMRISEVAKSTDLPISTIRYYEQIGIITDEYVLRDQNNYRIYATDVIHHLNVVKHCLAVGFSIQDIKSMISKNGMSKEEHVSLIQMKIAEIEAAQKKLDESKQNLYDILKLDITCEEGFGKY
;
A
#
# COMPACT_ATOMS: atom_id res chain seq x y z
N MET A 1 16.32 11.10 -18.95
CA MET A 1 16.71 12.17 -18.01
C MET A 1 16.93 11.51 -16.64
N VAL A 2 17.76 12.08 -15.77
CA VAL A 2 18.15 11.48 -14.48
C VAL A 2 17.96 12.49 -13.34
N MET A 3 17.75 12.01 -12.11
CA MET A 3 17.40 12.82 -10.93
C MET A 3 18.16 12.37 -9.68
N ARG A 4 18.44 13.28 -8.75
CA ARG A 4 18.93 12.93 -7.40
C ARG A 4 17.78 12.51 -6.49
N ILE A 5 18.10 11.79 -5.42
CA ILE A 5 17.09 11.31 -4.45
C ILE A 5 16.23 12.43 -3.85
N SER A 6 16.80 13.63 -3.68
CA SER A 6 16.08 14.80 -3.18
C SER A 6 15.05 15.34 -4.18
N GLU A 7 15.32 15.22 -5.47
CA GLU A 7 14.40 15.62 -6.54
C GLU A 7 13.29 14.58 -6.71
N VAL A 8 13.62 13.28 -6.57
CA VAL A 8 12.65 12.18 -6.53
C VAL A 8 11.70 12.34 -5.34
N ALA A 9 12.24 12.62 -4.15
CA ALA A 9 11.47 12.86 -2.93
C ALA A 9 10.45 14.00 -3.10
N LYS A 10 10.90 15.14 -3.65
CA LYS A 10 10.03 16.29 -3.93
C LYS A 10 8.95 15.96 -4.95
N SER A 11 9.28 15.20 -5.99
CA SER A 11 8.36 14.92 -7.10
C SER A 11 7.32 13.84 -6.77
N THR A 12 7.65 12.93 -5.85
CA THR A 12 6.74 11.84 -5.41
C THR A 12 6.00 12.16 -4.11
N ASP A 13 6.37 13.26 -3.44
CA ASP A 13 5.90 13.58 -2.09
C ASP A 13 6.16 12.41 -1.12
N LEU A 14 7.35 11.83 -1.22
CA LEU A 14 7.82 10.74 -0.35
C LEU A 14 9.05 11.19 0.43
N PRO A 15 9.16 10.84 1.72
CA PRO A 15 10.39 11.02 2.47
C PRO A 15 11.56 10.31 1.79
N ILE A 16 12.76 10.91 1.86
CA ILE A 16 13.99 10.29 1.37
C ILE A 16 14.22 8.92 2.02
N SER A 17 13.89 8.77 3.30
CA SER A 17 13.96 7.50 4.02
C SER A 17 13.07 6.42 3.40
N THR A 18 11.86 6.78 2.94
CA THR A 18 10.93 5.86 2.27
C THR A 18 11.50 5.41 0.92
N ILE A 19 12.07 6.33 0.15
CA ILE A 19 12.72 5.98 -1.13
C ILE A 19 13.90 5.03 -0.90
N ARG A 20 14.74 5.29 0.11
CA ARG A 20 15.84 4.39 0.49
C ARG A 20 15.34 3.03 0.96
N TYR A 21 14.25 3.01 1.72
CA TYR A 21 13.61 1.78 2.18
C TYR A 21 13.10 0.97 0.98
N TYR A 22 12.39 1.60 0.05
CA TYR A 22 11.89 0.95 -1.17
C TYR A 22 13.00 0.41 -2.06
N GLU A 23 14.12 1.12 -2.15
CA GLU A 23 15.33 0.61 -2.80
C GLU A 23 15.86 -0.64 -2.07
N GLN A 24 16.00 -0.58 -0.75
CA GLN A 24 16.51 -1.70 0.07
C GLN A 24 15.66 -2.97 -0.06
N ILE A 25 14.33 -2.83 -0.14
CA ILE A 25 13.43 -3.98 -0.21
C ILE A 25 13.15 -4.47 -1.63
N GLY A 26 13.72 -3.81 -2.64
CA GLY A 26 13.57 -4.16 -4.06
C GLY A 26 12.26 -3.71 -4.69
N ILE A 27 11.59 -2.70 -4.12
CA ILE A 27 10.48 -2.00 -4.79
C ILE A 27 11.04 -1.09 -5.88
N ILE A 28 12.12 -0.36 -5.60
CA ILE A 28 12.89 0.33 -6.64
C ILE A 28 13.92 -0.67 -7.13
N THR A 29 13.71 -1.18 -8.34
CA THR A 29 14.60 -2.12 -9.03
C THR A 29 15.86 -1.42 -9.55
N ASP A 30 16.92 -2.20 -9.76
CA ASP A 30 18.22 -1.66 -10.22
C ASP A 30 18.14 -0.94 -11.57
N GLU A 31 17.12 -1.22 -12.40
CA GLU A 31 16.88 -0.51 -13.65
C GLU A 31 16.64 1.00 -13.47
N TYR A 32 16.07 1.40 -12.32
CA TYR A 32 15.83 2.79 -11.98
C TYR A 32 17.03 3.45 -11.31
N VAL A 33 18.06 2.69 -10.92
CA VAL A 33 19.18 3.17 -10.11
C VAL A 33 20.44 3.21 -10.97
N LEU A 34 20.97 4.42 -11.17
CA LEU A 34 22.15 4.66 -11.98
C LEU A 34 23.24 5.35 -11.15
N ARG A 35 24.43 5.45 -11.74
CA ARG A 35 25.54 6.24 -11.19
C ARG A 35 25.98 7.29 -12.19
N ASP A 36 26.22 8.51 -11.70
CA ASP A 36 26.79 9.57 -12.53
C ASP A 36 28.32 9.38 -12.70
N GLN A 37 28.93 10.25 -13.50
CA GLN A 37 30.38 10.30 -13.75
C GLN A 37 31.24 10.50 -12.48
N ASN A 38 30.64 11.02 -11.40
CA ASN A 38 31.28 11.21 -10.10
C ASN A 38 30.91 10.11 -9.10
N ASN A 39 30.33 9.00 -9.60
CA ASN A 39 29.91 7.84 -8.83
C ASN A 39 28.77 8.12 -7.82
N TYR A 40 28.08 9.25 -7.93
CA TYR A 40 26.88 9.53 -7.13
C TYR A 40 25.68 8.75 -7.64
N ARG A 41 24.84 8.28 -6.71
CA ARG A 41 23.59 7.61 -7.06
C ARG A 41 22.58 8.62 -7.61
N ILE A 42 22.07 8.30 -8.79
CA ILE A 42 21.01 9.03 -9.48
C ILE A 42 19.93 8.04 -9.87
N TYR A 43 18.73 8.53 -10.13
CA TYR A 43 17.57 7.74 -10.48
C TYR A 43 17.09 8.12 -11.87
N ALA A 44 16.63 7.13 -12.63
CA ALA A 44 15.96 7.39 -13.89
C ALA A 44 14.59 8.06 -13.64
N THR A 45 14.17 8.97 -14.52
CA THR A 45 12.95 9.80 -14.30
C THR A 45 11.65 9.00 -14.27
N ASP A 46 11.63 7.84 -14.92
CA ASP A 46 10.55 6.85 -14.89
C ASP A 46 10.26 6.28 -13.50
N VAL A 47 11.24 6.33 -12.58
CA VAL A 47 11.04 5.94 -11.17
C VAL A 47 9.88 6.70 -10.51
N ILE A 48 9.60 7.94 -10.96
CA ILE A 48 8.51 8.76 -10.43
C ILE A 48 7.16 8.12 -10.73
N HIS A 49 6.98 7.66 -11.98
CA HIS A 49 5.75 6.98 -12.38
C HIS A 49 5.57 5.68 -11.59
N HIS A 50 6.65 4.88 -11.49
CA HIS A 50 6.66 3.65 -10.71
C HIS A 50 6.28 3.87 -9.24
N LEU A 51 6.90 4.86 -8.58
CA LEU A 51 6.61 5.17 -7.18
C LEU A 51 5.18 5.70 -6.96
N ASN A 52 4.61 6.41 -7.93
CA ASN A 52 3.21 6.83 -7.88
C ASN A 52 2.25 5.65 -7.99
N VAL A 53 2.56 4.65 -8.83
CA VAL A 53 1.78 3.40 -8.90
C VAL A 53 1.84 2.66 -7.56
N VAL A 54 3.04 2.51 -6.98
CA VAL A 54 3.23 1.91 -5.65
C VAL A 54 2.39 2.63 -4.59
N LYS A 55 2.40 3.98 -4.58
CA LYS A 55 1.61 4.80 -3.65
C LYS A 55 0.10 4.54 -3.80
N HIS A 56 -0.40 4.44 -5.03
CA HIS A 56 -1.81 4.13 -5.29
C HIS A 56 -2.19 2.72 -4.83
N CYS A 57 -1.34 1.72 -5.09
CA CYS A 57 -1.57 0.35 -4.62
C CYS A 57 -1.65 0.29 -3.08
N LEU A 58 -0.73 0.94 -2.38
CA LEU A 58 -0.76 1.02 -0.92
C LEU A 58 -2.02 1.71 -0.41
N ALA A 59 -2.45 2.80 -1.07
CA ALA A 59 -3.64 3.55 -0.67
C ALA A 59 -4.95 2.74 -0.77
N VAL A 60 -5.02 1.78 -1.70
CA VAL A 60 -6.18 0.88 -1.84
C VAL A 60 -6.03 -0.42 -1.03
N GLY A 61 -5.01 -0.50 -0.17
CA GLY A 61 -4.85 -1.56 0.81
C GLY A 61 -4.04 -2.76 0.34
N PHE A 62 -3.31 -2.70 -0.79
CA PHE A 62 -2.29 -3.70 -1.06
C PHE A 62 -1.16 -3.58 -0.03
N SER A 63 -0.62 -4.72 0.41
CA SER A 63 0.54 -4.72 1.28
C SER A 63 1.83 -4.47 0.49
N ILE A 64 2.88 -4.06 1.19
CA ILE A 64 4.23 -3.97 0.62
C ILE A 64 4.69 -5.33 0.04
N GLN A 65 4.25 -6.45 0.63
CA GLN A 65 4.58 -7.79 0.16
C GLN A 65 3.87 -8.10 -1.16
N ASP A 66 2.60 -7.71 -1.30
CA ASP A 66 1.84 -7.87 -2.55
C ASP A 66 2.51 -7.11 -3.68
N ILE A 67 2.86 -5.84 -3.43
CA ILE A 67 3.53 -4.98 -4.41
C ILE A 67 4.88 -5.59 -4.83
N LYS A 68 5.67 -6.10 -3.86
CA LYS A 68 6.93 -6.78 -4.17
C LYS A 68 6.70 -8.02 -5.04
N SER A 69 5.67 -8.82 -4.74
CA SER A 69 5.31 -9.97 -5.56
C SER A 69 4.95 -9.54 -6.99
N MET A 70 4.15 -8.49 -7.14
CA MET A 70 3.77 -7.94 -8.45
C MET A 70 4.97 -7.48 -9.27
N ILE A 71 5.93 -6.78 -8.64
CA ILE A 71 7.18 -6.34 -9.29
C ILE A 71 8.03 -7.55 -9.72
N SER A 72 8.15 -8.57 -8.86
CA SER A 72 8.98 -9.74 -9.13
C SER A 72 8.52 -10.61 -10.30
N LYS A 73 7.24 -10.53 -10.69
CA LYS A 73 6.65 -11.35 -11.76
C LYS A 73 7.10 -10.95 -13.17
N ASN A 74 7.92 -9.90 -13.32
CA ASN A 74 8.47 -9.43 -14.59
C ASN A 74 7.38 -9.20 -15.67
N GLY A 75 6.23 -8.72 -15.22
CA GLY A 75 5.02 -8.57 -16.01
C GLY A 75 3.84 -9.34 -15.41
N MET A 76 2.64 -8.95 -15.83
CA MET A 76 1.39 -9.63 -15.50
C MET A 76 0.53 -9.62 -16.74
N SER A 77 -0.16 -10.72 -17.03
CA SER A 77 -1.16 -10.71 -18.10
C SER A 77 -2.30 -9.74 -17.74
N LYS A 78 -3.04 -9.28 -18.76
CA LYS A 78 -4.19 -8.41 -18.53
C LYS A 78 -5.23 -9.11 -17.64
N GLU A 79 -5.41 -10.41 -17.82
CA GLU A 79 -6.33 -11.26 -17.08
C GLU A 79 -5.91 -11.39 -15.61
N GLU A 80 -4.63 -11.64 -15.36
CA GLU A 80 -4.07 -11.69 -14.01
C GLU A 80 -4.23 -10.35 -13.28
N HIS A 81 -3.98 -9.24 -13.97
CA HIS A 81 -4.15 -7.90 -13.40
C HIS A 81 -5.61 -7.62 -13.05
N VAL A 82 -6.55 -7.91 -13.95
CA VAL A 82 -7.98 -7.76 -13.69
C VAL A 82 -8.42 -8.64 -12.51
N SER A 83 -7.98 -9.89 -12.47
CA SER A 83 -8.29 -10.83 -11.39
C SER A 83 -7.79 -10.33 -10.03
N LEU A 84 -6.56 -9.80 -9.97
CA LEU A 84 -5.99 -9.23 -8.75
C LEU A 84 -6.81 -8.04 -8.24
N ILE A 85 -7.20 -7.14 -9.13
CA ILE A 85 -8.03 -5.98 -8.76
C ILE A 85 -9.41 -6.41 -8.29
N GLN A 86 -10.05 -7.37 -8.97
CA GLN A 86 -11.33 -7.93 -8.55
C GLN A 86 -11.26 -8.62 -7.19
N MET A 87 -10.18 -9.36 -6.93
CA MET A 87 -9.94 -9.97 -5.62
C MET A 87 -9.84 -8.91 -4.52
N LYS A 88 -9.12 -7.80 -4.78
CA LYS A 88 -8.99 -6.72 -3.81
C LYS A 88 -10.33 -6.00 -3.55
N ILE A 89 -11.14 -5.80 -4.60
CA ILE A 89 -12.50 -5.26 -4.46
C ILE A 89 -13.34 -6.17 -3.56
N ALA A 90 -13.34 -7.49 -3.82
CA ALA A 90 -14.09 -8.45 -3.02
C ALA A 90 -13.64 -8.49 -1.54
N GLU A 91 -12.33 -8.35 -1.28
CA GLU A 91 -11.79 -8.24 0.08
C GLU A 91 -12.33 -7.00 0.80
N ILE A 92 -12.36 -5.85 0.10
CA ILE A 92 -12.89 -4.59 0.65
C ILE A 92 -14.39 -4.71 0.93
N GLU A 93 -15.17 -5.28 0.01
CA GLU A 93 -16.62 -5.50 0.18
C GLU A 93 -16.91 -6.41 1.37
N ALA A 94 -16.12 -7.48 1.56
CA ALA A 94 -16.25 -8.36 2.72
C ALA A 94 -15.93 -7.63 4.03
N ALA A 95 -14.90 -6.78 4.05
CA ALA A 95 -14.56 -5.96 5.21
C ALA A 95 -15.66 -4.95 5.55
N GLN A 96 -16.24 -4.30 4.54
CA GLN A 96 -17.37 -3.38 4.71
C GLN A 96 -18.56 -4.09 5.35
N LYS A 97 -18.96 -5.25 4.82
CA LYS A 97 -20.06 -6.05 5.37
C LYS A 97 -19.84 -6.39 6.85
N LYS A 98 -18.62 -6.80 7.22
CA LYS A 98 -18.27 -7.11 8.61
C LYS A 98 -18.37 -5.89 9.53
N LEU A 99 -17.96 -4.72 9.05
CA LEU A 99 -18.09 -3.47 9.78
C LEU A 99 -19.56 -3.08 9.97
N ASP A 100 -20.39 -3.26 8.95
CA ASP A 100 -21.82 -2.98 9.03
C ASP A 100 -22.53 -3.92 10.02
N GLU A 101 -22.21 -5.23 9.98
CA GLU A 101 -22.71 -6.21 10.96
C GLU A 101 -22.29 -5.84 12.40
N SER A 102 -21.03 -5.46 12.59
CA SER A 102 -20.52 -5.03 13.90
C SER A 102 -21.22 -3.77 14.40
N LYS A 103 -21.46 -2.81 13.50
CA LYS A 103 -22.21 -1.58 13.81
C LYS A 103 -23.67 -1.88 14.17
N GLN A 104 -24.31 -2.82 13.49
CA GLN A 104 -25.67 -3.24 13.81
C GLN A 104 -25.73 -3.90 15.19
N ASN A 105 -24.77 -4.78 15.52
CA ASN A 105 -24.68 -5.38 16.85
C ASN A 105 -24.58 -4.33 17.95
N LEU A 106 -23.80 -3.26 17.74
CA LEU A 106 -23.71 -2.15 18.69
C LEU A 106 -25.05 -1.40 18.86
N TYR A 107 -25.81 -1.18 17.78
CA TYR A 107 -27.16 -0.59 17.89
C TYR A 107 -28.13 -1.49 18.64
N ASP A 108 -28.03 -2.80 18.46
CA ASP A 108 -28.91 -3.75 19.14
C ASP A 108 -28.59 -3.82 20.63
N ILE A 109 -27.30 -3.73 21.01
CA ILE A 109 -26.89 -3.58 22.43
C ILE A 109 -27.53 -2.33 23.05
N LEU A 110 -27.52 -1.18 22.34
CA LEU A 110 -28.15 0.05 22.83
C LEU A 110 -29.67 -0.08 23.03
N LYS A 111 -30.35 -0.88 22.20
CA LYS A 111 -31.80 -1.12 22.33
C LYS A 111 -32.16 -2.07 23.47
N LEU A 112 -31.23 -2.95 23.85
CA LEU A 112 -31.49 -4.00 24.82
C LEU A 112 -31.49 -3.51 26.29
N ASP A 113 -31.32 -2.20 26.54
CA ASP A 113 -31.30 -1.59 27.88
C ASP A 113 -30.37 -2.34 28.86
N ILE A 114 -29.31 -2.95 28.32
CA ILE A 114 -28.29 -3.67 29.09
C ILE A 114 -27.41 -2.61 29.75
N THR A 115 -27.83 -2.15 30.92
CA THR A 115 -27.02 -1.26 31.75
C THR A 115 -25.97 -2.09 32.48
N CYS A 116 -24.70 -1.88 32.15
CA CYS A 116 -23.59 -2.48 32.90
C CYS A 116 -23.27 -1.64 34.16
N GLU A 117 -24.28 -1.28 34.95
CA GLU A 117 -24.11 -0.44 36.15
C GLU A 117 -23.22 -1.11 37.21
N GLU A 118 -23.16 -2.45 37.23
CA GLU A 118 -22.31 -3.21 38.16
C GLU A 118 -21.05 -3.83 37.53
N GLY A 119 -20.76 -3.52 36.26
CA GLY A 119 -19.61 -4.04 35.51
C GLY A 119 -19.85 -5.42 34.87
N PHE A 120 -19.02 -5.76 33.87
CA PHE A 120 -19.01 -7.10 33.26
C PHE A 120 -18.36 -8.11 34.22
N GLY A 121 -19.11 -9.13 34.66
CA GLY A 121 -18.54 -10.30 35.33
C GLY A 121 -18.42 -10.23 36.85
N LYS A 122 -19.52 -9.96 37.56
CA LYS A 122 -19.65 -10.36 38.98
C LYS A 122 -20.46 -11.65 39.12
N TYR A 123 -19.93 -12.76 38.61
CA TYR A 123 -20.16 -14.13 39.13
C TYR A 123 -18.98 -15.00 38.73
#